data_AF-A0A200Q1N8-F1
#
_entry.id   AF-A0A200Q1N8-F1
#
_cell.length_a   1.000
_cell.length_b   1.000
_cell.length_c   1.000
_cell.angle_alpha   90.00
_cell.angle_beta   90.00
_cell.angle_gamma   90.00
#
_symmetry.space_group_name_H-M   'P 1'
#
loop_
_entity.id
_entity.type
_entity.pdbx_description
1 polymer ?
#
loop_
_entity_poly.entity_id
_entity_poly.type
_entity_poly.pdbx_seq_one_letter_code
_entity_poly.pdbx_strand_id
1 'polypeptide(L)'
;MSWLDFLFGRTMDPEFPETKPELKFTVTRQAQNVAPPDMQCKDRFLIQSMIVPFGTTDKDIPSSMFNKDNEMYIEEKKLRVVLISPRYSPVLLAINGTPKNNEAAPALKDQVLSGLKNLLLPYMVANDMEELKLAKDVEQVIDVEKLQLAKDIGNLKSSLNKMELKLSEFENTIKSLREERSTIIEENNTLKQELVSQQRKKSRMATSLFGFSTCLRGLRRKAEERKKSGAC
;
A
#
# COMPACT_ATOMS: atom_id res chain seq x y z
N MET A 1 14.96 -15.58 -13.65
CA MET A 1 14.35 -14.91 -12.50
C MET A 1 13.17 -14.15 -13.04
N SER A 2 11.97 -14.61 -12.70
CA SER A 2 10.72 -14.06 -13.22
C SER A 2 10.52 -12.66 -12.65
N TRP A 3 9.86 -11.78 -13.40
CA TRP A 3 9.43 -10.47 -12.92
C TRP A 3 8.50 -10.58 -11.69
N LEU A 4 7.83 -11.72 -11.51
CA LEU A 4 6.91 -11.98 -10.40
C LEU A 4 7.65 -12.40 -9.13
N ASP A 5 8.85 -13.02 -9.24
CA ASP A 5 9.74 -13.24 -8.09
C ASP A 5 10.12 -11.91 -7.40
N PHE A 6 10.15 -10.81 -8.18
CA PHE A 6 10.46 -9.46 -7.71
C PHE A 6 9.23 -8.74 -7.14
N LEU A 7 8.03 -8.98 -7.69
CA LEU A 7 6.76 -8.41 -7.23
C LEU A 7 6.23 -9.06 -5.96
N PHE A 8 6.50 -10.34 -5.72
CA PHE A 8 5.87 -11.09 -4.62
C PHE A 8 6.65 -11.16 -3.31
N GLY A 9 7.88 -10.64 -3.28
CA GLY A 9 8.67 -10.61 -2.05
C GLY A 9 9.10 -12.02 -1.61
N ARG A 10 10.40 -12.21 -1.42
CA ARG A 10 10.92 -13.43 -0.80
C ARG A 10 10.23 -13.70 0.54
N THR A 11 9.90 -14.98 0.72
CA THR A 11 9.80 -15.73 1.98
C THR A 11 9.35 -14.93 3.20
N MET A 12 8.10 -15.14 3.60
CA MET A 12 7.65 -14.86 4.96
C MET A 12 8.41 -15.80 5.92
N ASP A 13 9.57 -15.37 6.41
CA ASP A 13 10.19 -15.96 7.59
C ASP A 13 9.29 -15.64 8.80
N PRO A 14 8.79 -16.65 9.54
CA PRO A 14 7.81 -16.46 10.61
C PRO A 14 8.37 -15.79 11.88
N GLU A 15 9.57 -15.22 11.84
CA GLU A 15 10.33 -14.79 13.03
C GLU A 15 10.52 -13.27 13.17
N PHE A 16 10.08 -12.43 12.21
CA PHE A 16 10.22 -10.97 12.31
C PHE A 16 8.93 -10.20 11.96
N PRO A 17 8.41 -9.33 12.85
CA PRO A 17 7.29 -8.45 12.53
C PRO A 17 7.77 -7.17 11.81
N GLU A 18 6.91 -6.67 10.92
CA GLU A 18 6.76 -5.23 10.64
C GLU A 18 7.73 -4.50 9.69
N THR A 19 7.99 -5.04 8.50
CA THR A 19 8.24 -4.14 7.35
C THR A 19 7.26 -4.44 6.23
N LYS A 20 6.42 -3.45 5.89
CA LYS A 20 5.61 -3.52 4.67
C LYS A 20 6.59 -3.64 3.49
N PRO A 21 6.46 -4.65 2.62
CA PRO A 21 7.35 -4.78 1.48
C PRO A 21 7.20 -3.55 0.58
N GLU A 22 8.29 -2.82 0.35
CA GLU A 22 8.35 -1.70 -0.58
C GLU A 22 8.91 -2.19 -1.93
N LEU A 23 8.10 -2.10 -2.98
CA LEU A 23 8.53 -2.43 -4.34
C LEU A 23 8.91 -1.17 -5.11
N LYS A 24 10.11 -1.16 -5.67
CA LYS A 24 10.61 -0.07 -6.53
C LYS A 24 10.62 -0.53 -7.98
N PHE A 25 9.88 0.17 -8.84
CA PHE A 25 9.94 -0.01 -10.28
C PHE A 25 10.38 1.30 -10.94
N THR A 26 11.12 1.19 -12.05
CA THR A 26 11.67 2.34 -12.77
C THR A 26 11.00 2.46 -14.13
N VAL A 27 10.55 3.67 -14.46
CA VAL A 27 9.99 4.00 -15.77
C VAL A 27 10.97 4.91 -16.48
N THR A 28 11.55 4.45 -17.59
CA THR A 28 12.46 5.25 -18.41
C THR A 28 11.77 5.68 -19.69
N ARG A 29 11.68 6.99 -19.92
CA ARG A 29 11.26 7.53 -21.22
C ARG A 29 12.46 7.50 -22.18
N GLN A 30 12.22 7.11 -23.43
CA GLN A 30 13.24 7.27 -24.47
C GLN A 30 13.54 8.75 -24.72
N ALA A 31 14.80 9.06 -25.02
CA ALA A 31 15.23 10.44 -25.27
C ALA A 31 14.44 11.06 -26.43
N GLN A 32 13.91 12.26 -26.21
CA GLN A 32 13.19 12.98 -27.23
C GLN A 32 14.18 13.78 -28.09
N ASN A 33 14.19 13.53 -29.40
CA ASN A 33 15.13 14.18 -30.32
C ASN A 33 14.69 15.60 -30.73
N VAL A 34 13.43 15.97 -30.51
CA VAL A 34 12.87 17.30 -30.86
C VAL A 34 11.87 17.70 -29.79
N ALA A 35 12.04 18.87 -29.15
CA ALA A 35 11.14 19.32 -28.09
C ALA A 35 9.69 19.45 -28.61
N PRO A 36 8.67 18.91 -27.90
CA PRO A 36 7.29 19.04 -28.32
C PRO A 36 6.84 20.51 -28.13
N PRO A 37 6.14 21.12 -29.11
CA PRO A 37 5.83 22.56 -29.13
C PRO A 37 5.16 23.09 -27.86
N ASP A 38 4.31 22.27 -27.24
CA ASP A 38 3.53 22.67 -26.06
C ASP A 38 4.13 22.20 -24.73
N MET A 39 5.24 21.43 -24.76
CA MET A 39 5.84 20.78 -23.59
C MET A 39 4.84 19.96 -22.74
N GLN A 40 3.72 19.55 -23.34
CA GLN A 40 2.70 18.74 -22.69
C GLN A 40 2.92 17.27 -22.97
N CYS A 41 3.03 16.47 -21.91
CA CYS A 41 2.99 15.02 -22.01
C CYS A 41 1.55 14.55 -21.79
N LYS A 42 0.95 13.93 -22.81
CA LYS A 42 -0.41 13.36 -22.72
C LYS A 42 -0.39 11.92 -22.21
N ASP A 43 0.79 11.40 -21.92
CA ASP A 43 0.98 10.02 -21.48
C ASP A 43 0.34 9.79 -20.12
N ARG A 44 -0.16 8.56 -19.95
CA ARG A 44 -0.83 8.11 -18.73
C ARG A 44 -0.32 6.72 -18.40
N PHE A 45 0.01 6.50 -17.14
CA PHE A 45 0.27 5.17 -16.64
C PHE A 45 -0.95 4.65 -15.90
N LEU A 46 -1.23 3.37 -16.07
CA LEU A 46 -2.21 2.64 -15.28
C LEU A 46 -1.43 1.58 -14.51
N ILE A 47 -1.54 1.62 -13.18
CA ILE A 47 -1.05 0.57 -12.30
C ILE A 47 -2.26 -0.23 -11.87
N GLN A 48 -2.20 -1.55 -12.02
CA GLN A 48 -3.24 -2.46 -11.55
C GLN A 48 -2.61 -3.43 -10.55
N SER A 49 -3.26 -3.60 -9.39
CA SER A 49 -2.84 -4.54 -8.35
C SER A 49 -4.00 -5.43 -7.94
N MET A 50 -3.69 -6.69 -7.64
CA MET A 50 -4.62 -7.70 -7.19
C MET A 50 -3.96 -8.55 -6.10
N ILE A 51 -4.76 -8.99 -5.12
CA ILE A 51 -4.31 -9.98 -4.13
C ILE A 51 -4.40 -11.37 -4.78
N VAL A 52 -3.28 -12.09 -4.82
CA VAL A 52 -3.25 -13.47 -5.31
C VAL A 52 -2.93 -14.45 -4.18
N PRO A 53 -3.48 -15.67 -4.20
CA PRO A 53 -3.15 -16.71 -3.23
C PRO A 53 -1.66 -17.09 -3.22
N PHE A 54 -1.18 -17.60 -2.09
CA PHE A 54 0.18 -18.10 -1.95
C PHE A 54 0.44 -19.32 -2.84
N GLY A 55 1.61 -19.37 -3.47
CA GLY A 55 2.01 -20.46 -4.37
C GLY A 55 1.54 -20.30 -5.82
N THR A 56 0.92 -19.16 -6.16
CA THR A 56 0.61 -18.80 -7.55
C THR A 56 1.91 -18.54 -8.33
N THR A 57 1.99 -19.06 -9.55
CA THR A 57 3.14 -18.88 -10.46
C THR A 57 2.75 -18.01 -11.65
N ASP A 58 3.72 -17.51 -12.42
CA ASP A 58 3.49 -16.68 -13.62
C ASP A 58 2.47 -17.26 -14.60
N LYS A 59 2.42 -18.59 -14.71
CA LYS A 59 1.51 -19.30 -15.62
C LYS A 59 0.06 -19.24 -15.14
N ASP A 60 -0.13 -19.06 -13.84
CA ASP A 60 -1.43 -19.02 -13.17
C ASP A 60 -2.01 -17.60 -13.13
N ILE A 61 -1.26 -16.59 -13.60
CA ILE A 61 -1.68 -15.18 -13.65
C ILE A 61 -1.89 -14.77 -15.12
N PRO A 62 -2.96 -15.25 -15.80
CA PRO A 62 -3.25 -14.79 -17.15
C PRO A 62 -3.70 -13.33 -17.15
N SER A 63 -3.43 -12.62 -18.25
CA SER A 63 -3.83 -11.21 -18.41
C SER A 63 -5.35 -10.99 -18.24
N SER A 64 -6.17 -12.03 -18.45
CA SER A 64 -7.62 -11.98 -18.24
C SER A 64 -8.01 -11.76 -16.77
N MET A 65 -7.13 -12.03 -15.81
CA MET A 65 -7.35 -11.71 -14.40
C MET A 65 -7.36 -10.21 -14.11
N PHE A 66 -6.98 -9.35 -15.06
CA PHE A 66 -7.03 -7.89 -14.88
C PHE A 66 -8.22 -7.23 -15.62
N ASN A 67 -9.16 -8.03 -16.12
CA ASN A 67 -10.37 -7.52 -16.77
C ASN A 67 -11.43 -7.09 -15.74
N LYS A 68 -12.25 -6.09 -16.05
CA LYS A 68 -13.26 -5.55 -15.13
C LYS A 68 -14.46 -6.47 -14.86
N ASP A 69 -14.60 -7.52 -15.64
CA ASP A 69 -15.74 -8.44 -15.59
C ASP A 69 -15.51 -9.64 -14.66
N ASN A 70 -14.36 -9.69 -13.97
CA ASN A 70 -14.04 -10.77 -13.05
C ASN A 70 -14.52 -10.47 -11.62
N GLU A 71 -14.79 -11.53 -10.86
CA GLU A 71 -15.23 -11.43 -9.46
C GLU A 71 -14.08 -11.07 -8.49
N MET A 72 -12.88 -10.85 -9.00
CA MET A 72 -11.69 -10.54 -8.21
C MET A 72 -11.51 -9.03 -8.07
N TYR A 73 -11.17 -8.58 -6.87
CA TYR A 73 -10.94 -7.16 -6.61
C TYR A 73 -9.61 -6.70 -7.24
N ILE A 74 -9.69 -5.75 -8.17
CA ILE A 74 -8.54 -5.08 -8.80
C ILE A 74 -8.52 -3.62 -8.33
N GLU A 75 -7.37 -3.21 -7.78
CA GLU A 75 -7.11 -1.81 -7.48
C GLU A 75 -6.43 -1.15 -8.70
N GLU A 76 -7.07 -0.11 -9.25
CA GLU A 76 -6.55 0.65 -10.40
C GLU A 76 -6.04 2.04 -9.95
N LYS A 77 -4.81 2.38 -10.32
CA LYS A 77 -4.24 3.71 -10.09
C LYS A 77 -3.75 4.35 -11.38
N LYS A 78 -4.41 5.44 -11.76
CA LYS A 78 -4.10 6.19 -12.99
C LYS A 78 -3.22 7.39 -12.68
N LEU A 79 -2.05 7.43 -13.30
CA LEU A 79 -1.04 8.49 -13.14
C LEU A 79 -0.93 9.30 -14.44
N ARG A 80 -0.90 10.63 -14.33
CA ARG A 80 -0.58 11.52 -15.46
C ARG A 80 0.90 11.85 -15.47
N VAL A 81 1.49 11.94 -16.65
CA VAL A 81 2.88 12.37 -16.81
C VAL A 81 2.91 13.87 -17.03
N VAL A 82 3.74 14.57 -16.26
CA VAL A 82 3.98 16.00 -16.43
C VAL A 82 5.45 16.19 -16.78
N LEU A 83 5.70 16.90 -17.87
CA LEU A 83 7.04 17.32 -18.24
C LEU A 83 7.34 18.63 -17.51
N ILE A 84 8.45 18.65 -16.76
CA ILE A 84 8.88 19.82 -15.98
C ILE A 84 10.23 20.27 -16.53
N SER A 85 10.32 21.53 -16.96
CA SER A 85 11.60 22.14 -17.27
C SER A 85 12.38 22.39 -15.97
N PRO A 86 13.68 22.06 -15.90
CA PRO A 86 14.52 22.43 -14.76
C PRO A 86 14.39 23.92 -14.46
N ARG A 87 14.11 24.28 -13.20
CA ARG A 87 14.06 25.68 -12.80
C ARG A 87 15.47 26.16 -12.47
N TYR A 88 15.97 27.07 -13.30
CA TYR A 88 17.19 27.87 -13.10
C TYR A 88 18.47 27.09 -12.82
N SER A 89 19.28 26.89 -13.87
CA SER A 89 20.73 26.74 -13.72
C SER A 89 21.35 28.13 -13.52
N PRO A 90 22.40 28.29 -12.68
CA PRO A 90 23.12 29.55 -12.60
C PRO A 90 23.58 29.93 -14.00
N VAL A 91 23.28 31.18 -14.36
CA VAL A 91 23.75 31.85 -15.56
C VAL A 91 25.24 31.54 -15.69
N LEU A 92 25.63 30.87 -16.78
CA LEU A 92 27.01 30.87 -17.24
C LEU A 92 27.33 32.31 -17.63
N LEU A 93 27.66 33.15 -16.64
CA LEU A 93 28.42 34.36 -16.87
C LEU A 93 29.79 33.88 -17.31
N ALA A 94 29.92 33.61 -18.62
CA ALA A 94 31.20 33.51 -19.28
C ALA A 94 31.86 34.88 -19.19
N ILE A 95 32.57 35.07 -18.08
CA ILE A 95 33.65 36.01 -17.90
C ILE A 95 34.52 35.91 -19.14
N ASN A 96 34.56 36.98 -19.94
CA ASN A 96 35.71 37.40 -20.73
C ASN A 96 35.49 38.85 -21.21
N GLY A 97 36.24 39.81 -20.62
CA GLY A 97 36.62 41.02 -21.36
C GLY A 97 36.38 42.43 -20.77
N THR A 98 36.94 42.73 -19.59
CA THR A 98 37.58 44.02 -19.17
C THR A 98 36.78 45.35 -18.96
N PRO A 99 37.25 46.25 -18.04
CA PRO A 99 36.43 47.27 -17.36
C PRO A 99 36.70 48.72 -17.82
N LYS A 100 35.69 49.61 -17.70
CA LYS A 100 35.89 51.07 -17.57
C LYS A 100 34.67 51.77 -16.93
N ASN A 101 34.85 52.06 -15.64
CA ASN A 101 34.47 53.25 -14.85
C ASN A 101 33.30 54.15 -15.32
N ASN A 102 32.31 54.36 -14.44
CA ASN A 102 31.99 55.66 -13.78
C ASN A 102 30.58 55.65 -13.12
N GLU A 103 30.58 55.87 -11.80
CA GLU A 103 29.59 56.55 -10.94
C GLU A 103 28.15 56.81 -11.42
N ALA A 104 27.16 56.25 -10.68
CA ALA A 104 26.16 56.98 -9.88
C ALA A 104 25.01 56.03 -9.44
N ALA A 105 24.73 55.98 -8.13
CA ALA A 105 23.58 55.29 -7.54
C ALA A 105 22.26 56.03 -7.89
N PRO A 106 21.06 55.42 -7.72
CA PRO A 106 20.50 55.33 -6.37
C PRO A 106 19.69 54.07 -6.06
N ALA A 107 19.52 53.89 -4.76
CA ALA A 107 18.68 52.92 -4.08
C ALA A 107 17.18 53.06 -4.41
N LEU A 108 16.39 52.20 -3.75
CA LEU A 108 14.93 52.25 -3.53
C LEU A 108 14.06 51.50 -4.55
N LYS A 109 13.59 50.30 -4.19
CA LYS A 109 12.34 50.13 -3.42
C LYS A 109 12.01 48.65 -3.21
N ASP A 110 11.74 48.33 -1.95
CA ASP A 110 10.93 47.18 -1.55
C ASP A 110 9.63 47.16 -2.35
N GLN A 111 9.44 46.11 -3.14
CA GLN A 111 8.15 45.55 -3.49
C GLN A 111 8.31 44.02 -3.52
N VAL A 112 8.27 43.46 -2.33
CA VAL A 112 7.56 42.20 -2.10
C VAL A 112 6.19 42.31 -2.79
N LEU A 113 5.75 41.19 -3.39
CA LEU A 113 4.49 40.93 -4.10
C LEU A 113 4.45 41.26 -5.61
N SER A 114 4.55 40.22 -6.45
CA SER A 114 3.52 39.92 -7.48
C SER A 114 3.91 38.75 -8.39
N GLY A 115 5.20 38.46 -8.57
CA GLY A 115 5.69 37.52 -9.60
C GLY A 115 5.42 36.02 -9.37
N LEU A 116 4.94 35.60 -8.20
CA LEU A 116 4.82 34.17 -7.84
C LEU A 116 3.41 33.59 -7.88
N LYS A 117 2.38 34.37 -8.27
CA LYS A 117 0.99 33.89 -8.32
C LYS A 117 0.54 33.37 -9.70
N ASN A 118 1.33 33.59 -10.76
CA ASN A 118 0.90 33.31 -12.14
C ASN A 118 1.22 31.90 -12.67
N LEU A 119 1.68 30.96 -11.84
CA LEU A 119 1.80 29.55 -12.24
C LEU A 119 0.66 28.66 -11.71
N LEU A 120 -0.36 29.27 -11.10
CA LEU A 120 -1.56 28.58 -10.64
C LEU A 120 -2.76 29.11 -11.41
N LEU A 121 -2.95 28.58 -12.61
CA LEU A 121 -4.17 28.75 -13.39
C LEU A 121 -4.50 27.43 -14.10
N PRO A 122 -5.58 26.76 -13.65
CA PRO A 122 -6.55 26.18 -14.54
C PRO A 122 -7.70 27.17 -14.73
N TYR A 123 -7.81 27.70 -15.95
CA TYR A 123 -9.05 28.11 -16.61
C TYR A 123 -9.86 29.29 -16.01
N MET A 124 -9.78 30.44 -16.69
CA MET A 124 -10.89 31.38 -16.94
C MET A 124 -10.63 31.94 -18.34
N VAL A 125 -11.49 31.64 -19.32
CA VAL A 125 -11.59 32.46 -20.54
C VAL A 125 -12.99 33.05 -20.51
N ALA A 126 -13.01 34.38 -20.37
CA ALA A 126 -14.18 35.22 -20.46
C ALA A 126 -14.77 35.20 -21.88
N ASN A 127 -16.09 35.19 -21.96
CA ASN A 127 -16.82 35.78 -23.07
C ASN A 127 -17.53 37.02 -22.50
N ASP A 128 -17.19 38.19 -23.02
CA ASP A 128 -17.89 39.43 -22.70
C ASP A 128 -19.04 39.69 -23.70
N MET A 129 -20.06 40.39 -23.20
CA MET A 129 -21.05 41.20 -23.93
C MET A 129 -22.37 40.51 -24.34
N GLU A 130 -23.36 40.57 -23.44
CA GLU A 130 -24.70 41.13 -23.74
C GLU A 130 -25.48 41.35 -22.44
N GLU A 131 -25.39 42.57 -21.90
CA GLU A 131 -26.31 43.08 -20.88
C GLU A 131 -27.55 43.64 -21.61
N LEU A 132 -28.59 42.83 -21.83
CA LEU A 132 -29.97 43.30 -22.05
C LEU A 132 -31.00 42.23 -21.65
N LYS A 133 -31.90 42.61 -20.73
CA LYS A 133 -33.17 41.96 -20.29
C LYS A 133 -33.10 41.07 -19.04
N LEU A 134 -32.72 41.67 -17.93
CA LEU A 134 -33.08 41.20 -16.59
C LEU A 134 -34.36 41.91 -16.14
N ALA A 135 -35.44 41.17 -15.86
CA ALA A 135 -36.41 41.49 -14.78
C ALA A 135 -37.71 40.65 -14.77
N LYS A 136 -37.96 39.70 -15.69
CA LYS A 136 -39.18 38.85 -15.60
C LYS A 136 -38.94 37.33 -15.51
N ASP A 137 -37.78 36.83 -15.94
CA ASP A 137 -37.45 35.40 -15.86
C ASP A 137 -36.58 35.01 -14.65
N VAL A 138 -35.96 35.98 -13.96
CA VAL A 138 -35.00 35.69 -12.88
C VAL A 138 -35.67 35.15 -11.61
N GLU A 139 -36.91 35.55 -11.34
CA GLU A 139 -37.64 35.09 -10.16
C GLU A 139 -38.04 33.61 -10.28
N GLN A 140 -38.27 33.12 -11.50
CA GLN A 140 -38.67 31.73 -11.75
C GLN A 140 -37.48 30.75 -11.81
N VAL A 141 -36.30 31.21 -12.27
CA VAL A 141 -35.08 30.37 -12.36
C VAL A 141 -34.46 30.12 -10.97
N ILE A 142 -34.49 31.12 -10.08
CA ILE A 142 -33.96 31.00 -8.71
C ILE A 142 -34.74 29.94 -7.91
N ASP A 143 -36.05 29.87 -8.09
CA ASP A 143 -36.90 28.89 -7.40
C ASP A 143 -36.68 27.45 -7.90
N VAL A 144 -36.43 27.25 -9.20
CA VAL A 144 -36.14 25.94 -9.78
C VAL A 144 -34.78 25.40 -9.32
N GLU A 145 -33.74 26.23 -9.30
CA GLU A 145 -32.40 25.84 -8.80
C GLU A 145 -32.41 25.55 -7.29
N LYS A 146 -33.13 26.37 -6.49
CA LYS A 146 -33.29 26.14 -5.05
C LYS A 146 -34.02 24.84 -4.75
N LEU A 147 -35.02 24.48 -5.57
CA LEU A 147 -35.76 23.22 -5.45
C LEU A 147 -34.90 22.01 -5.86
N GLN A 148 -34.08 22.14 -6.90
CA GLN A 148 -33.14 21.10 -7.32
C GLN A 148 -32.07 20.84 -6.25
N LEU A 149 -31.50 21.90 -5.67
CA LEU A 149 -30.55 21.81 -4.56
C LEU A 149 -31.16 21.11 -3.33
N ALA A 150 -32.40 21.43 -2.97
CA ALA A 150 -33.08 20.78 -1.85
C ALA A 150 -33.26 19.27 -2.07
N LYS A 151 -33.55 18.86 -3.31
CA LYS A 151 -33.69 17.44 -3.69
C LYS A 151 -32.36 16.71 -3.64
N ASP A 152 -31.29 17.33 -4.14
CA ASP A 152 -29.95 16.75 -4.14
C ASP A 152 -29.40 16.62 -2.71
N ILE A 153 -29.63 17.62 -1.85
CA ILE A 153 -29.31 17.55 -0.42
C ILE A 153 -30.06 16.40 0.27
N GLY A 154 -31.36 16.23 -0.04
CA GLY A 154 -32.16 15.14 0.50
C GLY A 154 -31.63 13.76 0.10
N ASN A 155 -31.28 13.60 -1.18
CA ASN A 155 -30.69 12.37 -1.70
C ASN A 155 -29.34 12.05 -1.04
N LEU A 156 -28.45 13.04 -0.96
CA LEU A 156 -27.14 12.89 -0.31
C LEU A 156 -27.29 12.50 1.17
N LYS A 157 -28.25 13.10 1.88
CA LYS A 157 -28.54 12.77 3.29
C LYS A 157 -29.00 11.32 3.45
N SER A 158 -29.88 10.83 2.58
CA SER A 158 -30.31 9.43 2.61
C SER A 158 -29.17 8.45 2.32
N SER A 159 -28.28 8.82 1.38
CA SER A 159 -27.10 8.04 1.05
C SER A 159 -26.07 8.04 2.19
N LEU A 160 -25.91 9.15 2.90
CA LEU A 160 -25.05 9.26 4.08
C LEU A 160 -25.52 8.31 5.18
N ASN A 161 -26.81 8.37 5.54
CA ASN A 161 -27.38 7.49 6.56
C ASN A 161 -27.20 6.00 6.20
N LYS A 162 -27.33 5.65 4.91
CA LYS A 162 -27.09 4.28 4.43
C LYS A 162 -25.63 3.86 4.62
N MET A 163 -24.67 4.75 4.34
CA MET A 163 -23.24 4.46 4.56
C MET A 163 -22.92 4.36 6.05
N GLU A 164 -23.48 5.23 6.88
CA GLU A 164 -23.30 5.23 8.33
C GLU A 164 -23.77 3.92 8.97
N LEU A 165 -24.95 3.42 8.56
CA LEU A 165 -25.45 2.11 8.98
C LEU A 165 -24.51 0.97 8.58
N LYS A 166 -24.01 0.98 7.33
CA LYS A 166 -23.06 -0.04 6.86
C LYS A 166 -21.73 0.00 7.61
N LEU A 167 -21.21 1.20 7.88
CA LEU A 167 -19.99 1.37 8.64
C LEU A 167 -20.14 0.81 10.07
N SER A 168 -21.28 1.09 10.72
CA SER A 168 -21.58 0.52 12.04
C SER A 168 -21.65 -1.02 12.01
N GLU A 169 -22.26 -1.61 10.97
CA GLU A 169 -22.30 -3.06 10.79
C GLU A 169 -20.90 -3.67 10.59
N PHE A 170 -20.05 -3.03 9.77
CA PHE A 170 -18.66 -3.44 9.58
C PHE A 170 -17.83 -3.32 10.86
N GLU A 171 -18.01 -2.24 11.63
CA GLU A 171 -17.32 -2.05 12.91
C GLU A 171 -17.66 -3.16 13.90
N ASN A 172 -18.93 -3.54 14.01
CA ASN A 172 -19.37 -4.64 14.86
C ASN A 172 -18.76 -5.98 14.42
N THR A 173 -18.71 -6.23 13.11
CA THR A 173 -18.10 -7.45 12.55
C THR A 173 -16.60 -7.50 12.86
N ILE A 174 -15.87 -6.39 12.67
CA ILE A 174 -14.45 -6.29 12.99
C ILE A 174 -14.20 -6.52 14.48
N LYS A 175 -15.06 -5.97 15.34
CA LYS A 175 -14.96 -6.17 16.80
C LYS A 175 -15.13 -7.65 17.16
N SER A 176 -16.16 -8.30 16.65
CA SER A 176 -16.41 -9.73 16.86
C SER A 176 -15.23 -10.60 16.37
N LEU A 177 -14.74 -10.38 15.15
CA LEU A 177 -13.59 -11.12 14.62
C LEU A 177 -12.31 -10.92 15.44
N ARG A 178 -12.11 -9.73 16.02
CA ARG A 178 -10.96 -9.47 16.90
C ARG A 178 -11.05 -10.24 18.21
N GLU A 179 -12.23 -10.31 18.80
CA GLU A 179 -12.50 -11.08 20.02
C GLU A 179 -12.30 -12.58 19.76
N GLU A 180 -12.88 -13.12 18.68
CA GLU A 180 -12.67 -14.52 18.26
C GLU A 180 -11.19 -14.84 17.98
N ARG A 181 -10.47 -13.94 17.31
CA ARG A 181 -9.04 -14.15 17.09
C ARG A 181 -8.27 -14.18 18.42
N SER A 182 -8.66 -13.37 19.40
CA SER A 182 -8.01 -13.37 20.72
C SER A 182 -8.18 -14.71 21.43
N THR A 183 -9.40 -15.26 21.45
CA THR A 183 -9.69 -16.55 22.09
C THR A 183 -8.93 -17.69 21.40
N ILE A 184 -8.90 -17.71 20.07
CA ILE A 184 -8.16 -18.72 19.29
C ILE A 184 -6.65 -18.68 19.59
N ILE A 185 -6.08 -17.48 19.79
CA ILE A 185 -4.65 -17.34 20.15
C ILE A 185 -4.39 -17.93 21.54
N GLU A 186 -5.25 -17.66 22.51
CA GLU A 186 -5.14 -18.18 23.87
C GLU A 186 -5.27 -19.72 23.92
N GLU A 187 -6.25 -20.27 23.20
CA GLU A 187 -6.43 -21.72 23.07
C GLU A 187 -5.21 -22.38 22.42
N ASN A 188 -4.70 -21.81 21.32
CA ASN A 188 -3.50 -22.35 20.66
C ASN A 188 -2.28 -22.34 21.57
N ASN A 189 -2.08 -21.28 22.35
CA ASN A 189 -0.99 -21.23 23.32
C ASN A 189 -1.13 -22.29 24.41
N THR A 190 -2.36 -22.51 24.88
CA THR A 190 -2.69 -23.53 25.87
C THR A 190 -2.41 -24.93 25.33
N LEU A 191 -2.88 -25.24 24.12
CA LEU A 191 -2.64 -26.53 23.46
C LEU A 191 -1.15 -26.77 23.20
N LYS A 192 -0.40 -25.75 22.78
CA LYS A 192 1.07 -25.85 22.63
C LYS A 192 1.75 -26.21 23.96
N GLN A 193 1.34 -25.58 25.06
CA GLN A 193 1.89 -25.89 26.38
C GLN A 193 1.54 -27.32 26.84
N GLU A 194 0.33 -27.77 26.56
CA GLU A 194 -0.10 -29.14 26.87
C GLU A 194 0.69 -30.17 26.06
N LEU A 195 0.89 -29.93 24.76
CA LEU A 195 1.71 -30.79 23.88
C LEU A 195 3.14 -30.95 24.40
N VAL A 196 3.79 -29.86 24.81
CA VAL A 196 5.13 -29.92 25.41
C VAL A 196 5.12 -30.75 26.70
N SER A 197 4.09 -30.61 27.52
CA SER A 197 3.93 -31.38 28.76
C SER A 197 3.75 -32.87 28.48
N GLN A 198 2.95 -33.23 27.46
CA GLN A 198 2.77 -34.62 27.02
C GLN A 198 4.06 -35.21 26.45
N GLN A 199 4.80 -34.46 25.63
CA GLN A 199 6.10 -34.90 25.10
C GLN A 199 7.11 -35.19 26.23
N ARG A 200 7.17 -34.32 27.24
CA ARG A 200 8.03 -34.53 28.42
C ARG A 200 7.64 -35.78 29.19
N LYS A 201 6.34 -36.03 29.41
CA LYS A 201 5.84 -37.26 30.07
C LYS A 201 6.23 -38.51 29.27
N LYS A 202 6.04 -38.50 27.96
CA LYS A 202 6.40 -39.62 27.07
C LYS A 202 7.91 -39.91 27.11
N SER A 203 8.74 -38.87 27.07
CA SER A 203 10.20 -39.00 27.18
C SER A 203 10.62 -39.61 28.54
N ARG A 204 10.08 -39.13 29.66
CA ARG A 204 10.35 -39.70 30.99
C ARG A 204 9.99 -41.18 31.09
N MET A 205 8.83 -41.57 30.55
CA MET A 205 8.40 -42.97 30.50
C MET A 205 9.35 -43.83 29.68
N ALA A 206 9.76 -43.36 28.49
CA ALA A 206 10.71 -44.06 27.64
C ALA A 206 12.07 -44.26 28.35
N THR A 207 12.57 -43.24 29.04
CA THR A 207 13.82 -43.34 29.83
C THR A 207 13.70 -44.36 30.96
N SER A 208 12.58 -44.38 31.68
CA SER A 208 12.30 -45.35 32.75
C SER A 208 12.26 -46.80 32.21
N LEU A 209 11.54 -47.03 31.12
CA LEU A 209 11.46 -48.33 30.42
C LEU A 209 12.84 -48.80 29.96
N PHE A 210 13.66 -47.88 29.41
CA PHE A 210 15.02 -48.20 29.01
C PHE A 210 15.88 -48.60 30.22
N GLY A 211 15.82 -47.84 31.31
CA GLY A 211 16.51 -48.14 32.57
C GLY A 211 16.15 -49.53 33.12
N PHE A 212 14.85 -49.84 33.20
CA PHE A 212 14.38 -51.15 33.64
C PHE A 212 14.91 -52.29 32.75
N SER A 213 14.87 -52.12 31.42
CA SER A 213 15.40 -53.11 30.49
C SER A 213 16.91 -53.35 30.65
N THR A 214 17.68 -52.29 30.91
CA THR A 214 19.14 -52.39 31.13
C THR A 214 19.46 -53.11 32.43
N CYS A 215 18.72 -52.82 33.50
CA CYS A 215 18.85 -53.47 34.79
C CYS A 215 18.56 -54.98 34.69
N LEU A 216 17.44 -55.35 34.04
CA LEU A 216 17.10 -56.76 33.80
C LEU A 216 18.16 -57.50 32.99
N ARG A 217 18.71 -56.87 31.93
CA ARG A 217 19.83 -57.44 31.16
C ARG A 217 21.07 -57.66 32.02
N GLY A 218 21.39 -56.72 32.92
CA GLY A 218 22.51 -56.83 33.86
C GLY A 218 22.33 -57.97 34.86
N LEU A 219 21.15 -58.07 35.47
CA LEU A 219 20.80 -59.17 36.40
C LEU A 219 20.87 -60.53 35.71
N ARG A 220 20.36 -60.64 34.47
CA ARG A 220 20.45 -61.88 33.68
C ARG A 220 21.91 -62.27 33.42
N ARG A 221 22.75 -61.33 32.96
CA ARG A 221 24.19 -61.57 32.77
C ARG A 221 24.86 -62.06 34.04
N LYS A 222 24.59 -61.40 35.17
CA LYS A 222 25.14 -61.76 36.48
C LYS A 222 24.70 -63.15 36.94
N ALA A 223 23.45 -63.54 36.70
CA ALA A 223 22.97 -64.89 36.99
C ALA A 223 23.64 -65.96 36.11
N GLU A 224 23.90 -65.63 34.85
CA GLU A 224 24.55 -66.52 33.89
C GLU A 224 26.05 -66.70 34.18
N GLU A 225 26.73 -65.65 34.65
CA GLU A 225 28.08 -65.72 35.18
C GLU A 225 28.17 -66.61 36.44
N ARG A 226 27.22 -66.46 37.37
CA ARG A 226 27.16 -67.32 38.58
C ARG A 226 26.97 -68.80 38.25
N LYS A 227 26.17 -69.11 37.22
CA LYS A 227 26.01 -70.49 36.73
C LYS A 227 27.32 -71.04 36.14
N LYS A 228 28.10 -70.21 35.44
CA LYS A 228 29.39 -70.61 34.85
C LYS A 228 30.49 -70.76 35.90
N SER A 229 30.45 -70.00 37.00
CA SER A 229 31.47 -70.05 38.05
C SER A 229 31.28 -71.18 39.07
N GLY A 230 30.23 -72.01 38.94
CA GLY A 230 30.01 -73.17 39.82
C GLY A 230 29.73 -72.83 41.29
N ALA A 231 29.38 -71.59 41.59
CA ALA A 231 29.01 -71.15 42.93
C ALA A 231 27.52 -71.42 43.16
N CYS A 232 27.19 -72.60 43.71
CA CYS A 232 25.91 -72.84 44.38
C CYS A 232 25.88 -72.09 45.73
#